data_AF-A0A7K4ZUL4-F1
#
_entry.id   AF-A0A7K4ZUL4-F1
#
_cell.length_a   1.000
_cell.length_b   1.000
_cell.length_c   1.000
_cell.angle_alpha   90.00
_cell.angle_beta   90.00
_cell.angle_gamma   90.00
#
_symmetry.space_group_name_H-M   'P 1'
#
loop_
_entity.id
_entity.type
_entity.pdbx_description
1 polymer ?
#
loop_
_entity_poly.entity_id
_entity_poly.type
_entity_poly.pdbx_seq_one_letter_code
_entity_poly.pdbx_strand_id
1 'polypeptide(L)'
;GWVLEGLPENQEQAWMLQSSGVIPRHVGKQHKVYVYHTTFDWPSDPLIQQRLVTPEDLSEQEMSKRLLEYHRNFPGVFQIYQKVLKSINADQPSVDV
;
A
#
# COMPACT_ATOMS: atom_id res chain seq x y z
N GLY A 1 -18.03 7.85 -4.46
CA GLY A 1 -16.62 8.07 -4.86
C GLY A 1 -16.03 6.77 -5.33
N TRP A 2 -15.01 6.79 -6.19
CA TRP A 2 -14.34 5.60 -6.69
C TRP A 2 -13.03 5.37 -5.92
N VAL A 3 -12.65 4.12 -5.72
CA VAL A 3 -11.38 3.71 -5.09
C VAL A 3 -10.62 2.86 -6.10
N LEU A 4 -9.37 3.21 -6.35
CA LEU A 4 -8.45 2.41 -7.17
C LEU A 4 -7.55 1.62 -6.23
N GLU A 5 -7.62 0.30 -6.30
CA GLU A 5 -6.81 -0.62 -5.50
C GLU A 5 -5.64 -1.12 -6.35
N GLY A 6 -4.40 -1.02 -5.83
CA GLY A 6 -3.21 -1.47 -6.56
C GLY A 6 -2.87 -0.67 -7.81
N LEU A 7 -3.35 0.57 -7.96
CA LEU A 7 -3.07 1.44 -9.10
C LEU A 7 -2.93 2.91 -8.65
N PRO A 8 -2.06 3.72 -9.28
CA PRO A 8 -1.02 3.32 -10.22
C PRO A 8 0.24 2.79 -9.51
N GLU A 9 0.80 1.70 -10.01
CA GLU A 9 2.07 1.12 -9.54
C GLU A 9 3.28 1.65 -10.31
N ASN A 10 3.05 2.24 -11.49
CA ASN A 10 4.10 2.81 -12.33
C ASN A 10 3.64 4.09 -13.05
N GLN A 11 4.60 4.75 -13.70
CA GLN A 11 4.39 6.01 -14.38
C GLN A 11 3.38 5.91 -15.53
N GLU A 12 3.41 4.82 -16.31
CA GLU A 12 2.50 4.62 -17.44
C GLU A 12 1.04 4.50 -16.97
N GLN A 13 0.79 3.75 -15.90
CA GLN A 13 -0.54 3.65 -15.29
C GLN A 13 -1.02 5.00 -14.75
N ALA A 14 -0.13 5.78 -14.14
CA ALA A 14 -0.47 7.13 -13.69
C ALA A 14 -0.87 8.04 -14.86
N TRP A 15 -0.15 7.97 -15.98
CA TRP A 15 -0.49 8.69 -17.21
C TRP A 15 -1.80 8.22 -17.84
N MET A 16 -2.07 6.92 -17.86
CA MET A 16 -3.33 6.36 -18.37
C MET A 16 -4.53 6.86 -17.56
N LEU A 17 -4.41 6.90 -16.23
CA LEU A 17 -5.45 7.42 -15.34
C LEU A 17 -5.69 8.91 -15.58
N GLN A 18 -4.64 9.73 -15.63
CA GLN A 18 -4.77 11.17 -15.89
C GLN A 18 -5.36 11.47 -17.27
N SER A 19 -4.89 10.77 -18.32
CA SER A 19 -5.38 10.94 -19.69
C SER A 19 -6.85 10.52 -19.84
N SER A 20 -7.31 9.59 -19.01
CA SER A 20 -8.70 9.15 -18.94
C SER A 20 -9.59 10.04 -18.05
N GLY A 21 -9.04 11.14 -17.52
CA GLY A 21 -9.76 12.06 -16.63
C GLY A 21 -9.98 11.52 -15.20
N VAL A 22 -9.35 10.39 -14.86
CA VAL A 22 -9.43 9.77 -13.53
C VAL A 22 -8.30 10.31 -12.67
N ILE A 23 -8.60 11.33 -11.87
CA ILE A 23 -7.65 11.94 -10.94
C ILE A 23 -8.06 11.58 -9.51
N PRO A 24 -7.33 10.68 -8.83
CA PRO A 24 -7.63 10.30 -7.45
C PRO A 24 -7.52 11.52 -6.52
N ARG A 25 -8.51 11.68 -5.64
CA ARG A 25 -8.46 12.70 -4.57
C ARG A 25 -7.66 12.26 -3.35
N HIS A 26 -7.57 10.94 -3.12
CA HIS A 26 -6.79 10.31 -2.07
C HIS A 26 -6.22 9.01 -2.61
N VAL A 27 -4.96 8.70 -2.30
CA VAL A 27 -4.29 7.44 -2.64
C VAL A 27 -3.94 6.76 -1.33
N GLY A 28 -4.41 5.52 -1.15
CA GLY A 28 -4.16 4.73 0.06
C GLY A 28 -4.48 3.26 -0.17
N LYS A 29 -3.83 2.35 0.56
CA LYS A 29 -4.10 0.92 0.50
C LYS A 29 -5.25 0.57 1.46
N GLN A 30 -6.44 0.29 0.95
CA GLN A 30 -7.52 -0.31 1.74
C GLN A 30 -7.51 -1.82 1.52
N HIS A 31 -6.86 -2.58 2.41
CA HIS A 31 -6.96 -4.03 2.42
C HIS A 31 -8.24 -4.43 3.17
N LYS A 32 -9.22 -5.03 2.47
CA LYS A 32 -10.35 -5.72 3.12
C LYS A 32 -9.93 -6.99 3.89
N VAL A 33 -8.64 -7.32 3.88
CA VAL A 33 -8.03 -8.44 4.60
C VAL A 33 -7.46 -7.90 5.90
N TYR A 34 -7.92 -8.43 7.04
CA TYR A 34 -7.31 -8.14 8.33
C TYR A 34 -5.94 -8.79 8.38
N VAL A 35 -4.89 -7.95 8.43
CA VAL A 35 -3.51 -8.38 8.57
C VAL A 35 -3.12 -8.23 10.03
N TYR A 36 -2.56 -9.28 10.60
CA TYR A 36 -2.07 -9.28 11.98
C TYR A 36 -0.56 -9.35 12.00
N HIS A 37 0.05 -8.77 13.03
CA HIS A 37 1.50 -8.80 13.22
C HIS A 37 1.84 -9.67 14.42
N THR A 38 2.74 -10.64 14.24
CA THR A 38 3.15 -11.58 15.29
C THR A 38 3.73 -10.91 16.54
N THR A 39 4.43 -9.77 16.37
CA THR A 39 4.99 -8.97 17.47
C THR A 39 4.11 -7.81 17.98
N PHE A 40 3.48 -7.03 17.10
CA PHE A 40 2.88 -5.73 17.45
C PHE A 40 1.35 -5.72 17.49
N ASP A 41 0.69 -6.70 16.84
CA ASP A 41 -0.77 -6.74 16.70
C ASP A 41 -1.25 -8.20 16.52
N TRP A 42 -1.02 -9.01 17.56
CA TRP A 42 -1.37 -10.43 17.55
C TRP A 42 -2.77 -10.64 18.14
N PRO A 43 -3.68 -11.36 17.46
CA PRO A 43 -5.04 -11.51 17.93
C PRO A 43 -5.08 -12.39 19.18
N SER A 44 -5.84 -11.96 20.21
CA SER A 44 -6.00 -12.75 21.43
C SER A 44 -6.99 -13.92 21.28
N ASP A 45 -7.85 -13.90 20.26
CA ASP A 45 -8.84 -14.95 20.00
C ASP A 45 -8.19 -16.17 19.31
N PRO A 46 -8.20 -17.36 19.95
CA PRO A 46 -7.63 -18.58 19.38
C PRO A 46 -8.28 -19.02 18.06
N LEU A 47 -9.56 -18.73 17.84
CA LEU A 47 -10.26 -19.08 16.60
C LEU A 47 -9.78 -18.23 15.42
N ILE A 48 -9.39 -16.98 15.69
CA ILE A 48 -8.77 -16.10 14.69
C ILE A 48 -7.37 -16.63 14.37
N GLN A 49 -6.56 -16.94 15.40
CA GLN A 49 -5.21 -17.48 15.22
C GLN A 49 -5.19 -18.75 14.37
N GLN A 50 -6.14 -19.67 14.58
CA GLN A 50 -6.23 -20.92 13.82
C GLN A 50 -6.56 -20.71 12.33
N ARG A 51 -7.18 -19.56 12.00
CA ARG A 51 -7.58 -19.21 10.63
C ARG A 51 -6.55 -18.31 9.93
N LEU A 52 -5.50 -17.88 10.63
CA LEU A 52 -4.45 -17.08 10.02
C LEU A 52 -3.69 -17.91 8.98
N VAL A 53 -3.45 -17.31 7.82
CA VAL A 53 -2.66 -17.90 6.75
C VAL A 53 -1.44 -17.04 6.54
N THR A 54 -0.26 -17.66 6.58
CA THR A 54 0.98 -16.97 6.22
C THR A 54 0.97 -16.74 4.70
N PRO A 55 1.14 -15.50 4.23
CA PRO A 55 1.23 -15.24 2.80
C PRO A 55 2.45 -15.96 2.20
N GLU A 56 2.25 -16.55 1.02
CA GLU A 56 3.25 -17.36 0.30
C GLU A 56 4.43 -16.52 -0.23
N ASP A 57 4.22 -15.21 -0.42
CA ASP A 57 5.16 -14.27 -1.05
C ASP A 57 6.08 -13.48 -0.09
N LEU A 58 6.29 -13.96 1.15
CA LEU A 58 7.00 -13.19 2.18
C LEU A 58 8.52 -13.40 2.26
N SER A 59 9.14 -13.99 1.23
CA SER A 59 10.61 -14.11 1.19
C SER A 59 11.27 -12.74 1.36
N GLU A 60 12.29 -12.64 2.20
CA GLU A 60 13.08 -11.42 2.39
C GLU A 60 13.67 -10.92 1.05
N GLN A 61 14.08 -11.85 0.20
CA GLN A 61 14.61 -11.54 -1.14
C GLN A 61 13.51 -10.95 -2.05
N GLU A 62 12.30 -11.47 -1.97
CA GLU A 62 11.18 -10.95 -2.77
C GLU A 62 10.72 -9.58 -2.24
N MET A 63 10.65 -9.41 -0.92
CA MET A 63 10.35 -8.13 -0.27
C MET A 63 11.38 -7.06 -0.59
N SER A 64 12.68 -7.38 -0.56
CA SER A 64 13.74 -6.45 -0.92
C SER A 64 13.68 -6.06 -2.40
N LYS A 65 13.35 -7.00 -3.30
CA LYS A 65 13.13 -6.72 -4.72
C LYS A 65 11.94 -5.76 -4.92
N ARG A 66 10.81 -6.01 -4.25
CA ARG A 66 9.62 -5.13 -4.28
C ARG A 66 9.94 -3.73 -3.76
N LEU A 67 10.72 -3.63 -2.68
CA LEU A 67 11.15 -2.35 -2.10
C LEU A 67 12.05 -1.57 -3.08
N LEU A 68 13.01 -2.25 -3.72
CA LEU A 68 13.87 -1.64 -4.73
C LEU A 68 13.07 -1.13 -5.94
N GLU A 69 12.11 -1.90 -6.41
CA GLU A 69 11.22 -1.51 -7.50
C GLU A 69 10.37 -0.28 -7.14
N TYR A 70 9.79 -0.28 -5.94
CA TYR A 70 9.08 0.89 -5.43
C TYR A 70 9.98 2.14 -5.40
N HIS A 71 11.20 2.04 -4.86
CA HIS A 71 12.12 3.18 -4.83
C HIS A 71 12.53 3.70 -6.22
N ARG A 72 12.58 2.83 -7.23
CA ARG A 72 12.85 3.23 -8.62
C ARG A 72 11.66 3.99 -9.24
N ASN A 73 10.44 3.53 -8.97
CA ASN A 73 9.23 4.10 -9.57
C ASN A 73 8.69 5.31 -8.81
N PHE A 74 8.96 5.40 -7.50
CA PHE A 74 8.41 6.41 -6.60
C PHE A 74 8.67 7.85 -7.06
N PRO A 75 9.89 8.27 -7.46
CA PRO A 75 10.12 9.65 -7.88
C PRO A 75 9.20 10.10 -9.04
N GLY A 76 8.95 9.22 -10.02
CA GLY A 76 8.09 9.52 -11.15
C GLY A 76 6.62 9.66 -10.76
N VAL A 77 6.13 8.75 -9.93
CA VAL A 77 4.75 8.80 -9.40
C VAL A 77 4.57 10.02 -8.48
N PHE A 78 5.55 10.28 -7.61
CA PHE A 78 5.55 11.41 -6.70
C PHE A 78 5.47 12.74 -7.45
N GLN A 79 6.27 12.91 -8.51
CA GLN A 79 6.27 14.13 -9.31
C GLN A 79 4.93 14.40 -10.01
N ILE A 80 4.24 13.35 -10.44
CA ILE A 80 2.92 13.44 -11.09
C ILE A 80 1.85 13.93 -10.10
N TYR A 81 1.86 13.39 -8.88
CA TYR A 81 0.82 13.67 -7.88
C TYR A 81 1.22 14.74 -6.85
N GLN A 82 2.42 15.33 -6.94
CA GLN A 82 2.96 16.28 -5.95
C GLN A 82 2.00 17.40 -5.53
N LYS A 83 1.13 17.87 -6.43
CA LYS A 83 0.20 18.99 -6.18
C LYS A 83 -1.00 18.60 -5.31
N VAL A 84 -1.27 17.31 -5.16
CA VAL A 84 -2.44 16.76 -4.44
C VAL A 84 -2.04 15.74 -3.37
N LEU A 85 -0.75 15.43 -3.22
CA LEU A 85 -0.24 14.48 -2.25
C LEU A 85 -0.28 15.05 -0.83
N LYS A 86 -0.70 14.20 0.12
CA LYS A 86 -0.48 14.40 1.55
C LYS A 86 0.46 13.31 2.04
N SER A 87 1.55 13.71 2.70
CA SER A 87 2.43 12.78 3.40
C SER A 87 1.86 12.49 4.78
N ILE A 88 1.87 11.22 5.18
CA ILE A 88 1.50 10.77 6.51
C ILE A 88 2.69 9.98 7.06
N ASN A 89 3.04 10.22 8.32
CA ASN A 89 4.12 9.49 8.96
C ASN A 89 3.63 8.09 9.36
N ALA A 90 4.11 7.06 8.66
CA ALA A 90 3.74 5.68 8.92
C ALA A 90 4.51 5.03 10.11
N ASP A 91 5.46 5.74 10.71
CA ASP A 91 6.17 5.29 11.92
C ASP A 91 5.36 5.53 13.20
N GLN A 92 4.21 6.21 13.09
CA GLN A 92 3.28 6.42 14.20
C GLN A 92 2.34 5.21 14.33
N PRO A 93 1.86 4.88 15.55
CA PRO A 93 0.96 3.75 15.74
C PRO A 93 -0.34 3.96 14.94
N SER A 94 -1.01 2.87 14.55
CA SER A 94 -2.17 2.89 13.63
C SER A 94 -3.35 3.76 14.10
N VAL A 95 -3.43 4.10 15.39
CA VAL A 95 -4.43 5.01 15.98
C VAL A 95 -4.15 6.49 15.68
N ASP A 96 -2.89 6.83 15.39
CA ASP A 96 -2.40 8.20 15.21
C ASP A 96 -2.14 8.56 13.73
N VAL A 97 -2.47 7.66 12.79
CA VAL A 97 -2.29 7.74 11.32
C VAL A 97 -3.61 8.00 10.62
#